data_AF-A0A923SW34-F1
#
_entry.id   AF-A0A923SW34-F1
#
_cell.length_a   1.000
_cell.length_b   1.000
_cell.length_c   1.000
_cell.angle_alpha   90.00
_cell.angle_beta   90.00
_cell.angle_gamma   90.00
#
_symmetry.space_group_name_H-M   'P 1'
#
loop_
_entity.id
_entity.type
_entity.pdbx_description
1 polymer ?
#
loop_
_entity_poly.entity_id
_entity_poly.type
_entity_poly.pdbx_seq_one_letter_code
_entity_poly.pdbx_strand_id
1 'polypeptide(L)'
;MKQKNPFVSLLISLFIVFILSYIVYTCCAYLLCVNSSATMPENIPQEFLRINIYGSSSMENNNTVSGKFAIIDSKGNEIAEIERSWRGSYLAVEFSQLKINSKFYVFPYRIYGKNRIIEERAERRKGTYLEKYYNDYGQCMLLGYDSTFGERRKLYRLAVFALQKYPSINFGLTTNYTVDLSGCKPDKYYSISCKSNGEFVISEL
;
A
#
# COMPACT_ATOMS: atom_id res chain seq x y z
N MET A 1 53.10 -8.36 16.13
CA MET A 1 51.99 -8.58 15.17
C MET A 1 50.75 -9.01 15.95
N LYS A 2 49.66 -8.24 15.97
CA LYS A 2 48.42 -8.63 16.66
C LYS A 2 47.81 -9.83 15.92
N GLN A 3 47.69 -10.98 16.57
CA GLN A 3 46.95 -12.12 16.03
C GLN A 3 45.51 -11.67 15.75
N LYS A 4 45.11 -11.67 14.47
CA LYS A 4 43.72 -11.44 14.09
C LYS A 4 42.91 -12.63 14.63
N ASN A 5 41.94 -12.34 15.48
CA ASN A 5 41.07 -13.36 16.05
C ASN A 5 40.26 -14.00 14.91
N PRO A 6 40.45 -15.30 14.59
CA PRO A 6 39.87 -15.93 13.40
C PRO A 6 38.34 -15.86 13.38
N PHE A 7 37.71 -15.87 14.56
CA PHE A 7 36.27 -15.69 14.72
C PHE A 7 35.78 -14.32 14.21
N VAL A 8 36.53 -13.25 14.48
CA VAL A 8 36.20 -11.90 14.02
C VAL A 8 36.34 -11.80 12.49
N SER A 9 37.36 -12.45 11.92
CA SER A 9 37.54 -12.51 10.46
C SER A 9 36.40 -13.24 9.75
N LEU A 10 35.90 -14.32 10.37
CA LEU A 10 34.76 -15.08 9.85
C LEU A 10 33.46 -14.26 9.92
N LEU A 11 33.20 -13.58 11.03
CA LEU A 11 32.03 -12.71 11.17
C LEU A 11 32.04 -11.55 10.16
N ILE A 12 33.20 -10.91 9.94
CA ILE A 12 33.34 -9.88 8.93
C ILE A 12 33.05 -10.44 7.53
N SER A 13 33.56 -11.63 7.22
CA SER A 13 33.34 -12.26 5.92
C SER A 13 31.86 -12.60 5.69
N LEU A 14 31.17 -13.14 6.70
CA LEU A 14 29.73 -13.40 6.65
C LEU A 14 28.92 -12.11 6.46
N PHE A 15 29.31 -11.04 7.16
CA PHE A 15 28.66 -9.74 7.04
C PHE A 15 28.83 -9.14 5.64
N ILE A 16 30.02 -9.26 5.04
CA ILE A 16 30.26 -8.83 3.65
C ILE A 16 29.38 -9.61 2.67
N VAL A 17 29.30 -10.94 2.82
CA VAL A 17 28.44 -11.79 1.96
C VAL A 17 26.97 -11.39 2.11
N PHE A 18 26.51 -11.11 3.33
CA PHE A 18 25.15 -10.63 3.59
C PHE A 18 24.86 -9.27 2.93
N ILE A 19 25.80 -8.32 3.00
CA ILE A 19 25.65 -7.03 2.33
C ILE A 19 25.59 -7.22 0.80
N LEU A 20 26.49 -8.01 0.24
CA LEU A 20 26.52 -8.27 -1.21
C LEU A 20 25.23 -8.95 -1.68
N SER A 21 24.71 -9.93 -0.94
CA SER A 21 23.44 -10.58 -1.29
C SER A 21 22.27 -9.61 -1.19
N TYR A 22 22.25 -8.72 -0.20
CA TYR A 22 21.23 -7.67 -0.07
C TYR A 22 21.29 -6.65 -1.22
N ILE A 23 22.49 -6.26 -1.66
CA ILE A 23 22.68 -5.37 -2.81
C ILE A 23 22.17 -6.04 -4.08
N VAL A 24 22.56 -7.29 -4.34
CA VAL A 24 22.09 -8.06 -5.51
C VAL A 24 20.57 -8.18 -5.48
N TYR A 25 19.99 -8.54 -4.33
CA TYR A 25 18.54 -8.61 -4.15
C TYR A 25 17.85 -7.28 -4.50
N THR A 26 18.36 -6.17 -3.97
CA THR A 26 17.81 -4.83 -4.22
C THR A 26 17.87 -4.45 -5.70
N CYS A 27 19.02 -4.69 -6.35
CA CYS A 27 19.19 -4.46 -7.79
C CYS A 27 18.23 -5.32 -8.62
N CYS A 28 18.10 -6.61 -8.29
CA CYS A 28 17.16 -7.50 -8.98
C CYS A 28 15.71 -7.05 -8.81
N ALA A 29 15.30 -6.66 -7.59
CA ALA A 29 13.95 -6.16 -7.33
C ALA A 29 13.66 -4.90 -8.14
N TYR A 30 14.61 -3.95 -8.17
CA TYR A 30 14.51 -2.74 -8.97
C TYR A 30 14.37 -3.04 -10.47
N LEU A 31 15.25 -3.89 -11.02
CA LEU A 31 15.23 -4.25 -12.46
C LEU A 31 13.91 -4.95 -12.85
N LEU A 32 13.41 -5.84 -11.99
CA LEU A 32 12.11 -6.51 -12.21
C LEU A 32 10.95 -5.50 -12.22
N CYS A 33 11.00 -4.46 -11.39
CA CYS A 33 9.98 -3.41 -11.36
C CYS A 33 10.04 -2.53 -12.61
N VAL A 34 11.25 -2.09 -13.00
CA VAL A 34 11.43 -1.29 -14.23
C VAL A 34 10.96 -2.08 -15.46
N ASN A 35 11.32 -3.36 -15.56
CA ASN A 35 10.88 -4.22 -16.66
C ASN A 35 9.35 -4.43 -16.67
N SER A 36 8.75 -4.62 -15.48
CA SER A 36 7.29 -4.74 -15.37
C SER A 36 6.60 -3.45 -15.79
N SER A 37 7.12 -2.28 -15.38
CA SER A 37 6.60 -0.96 -15.75
C SER A 37 6.76 -0.63 -17.24
N ALA A 38 7.82 -1.12 -17.89
CA ALA A 38 8.05 -0.91 -19.32
C ALA A 38 6.90 -1.47 -20.17
N THR A 39 6.35 -2.61 -19.77
CA THR A 39 5.31 -3.33 -20.53
C THR A 39 3.89 -3.12 -20.02
N MET A 40 3.72 -2.58 -18.81
CA MET A 40 2.41 -2.29 -18.23
C MET A 40 1.94 -0.87 -18.60
N PRO A 41 0.67 -0.65 -18.98
CA PRO A 41 0.09 0.69 -18.95
C PRO A 41 0.05 1.22 -17.51
N GLU A 42 -0.16 2.52 -17.37
CA GLU A 42 -0.36 3.15 -16.06
C GLU A 42 -1.56 2.53 -15.34
N ASN A 43 -1.46 2.40 -14.01
CA ASN A 43 -2.53 1.86 -13.18
C ASN A 43 -3.11 2.97 -12.30
N ILE A 44 -3.94 3.79 -12.92
CA ILE A 44 -4.77 4.79 -12.24
C ILE A 44 -6.24 4.37 -12.49
N PRO A 45 -6.75 3.36 -11.77
CA PRO A 45 -8.15 3.01 -11.86
C PRO A 45 -9.02 4.22 -11.51
N GLN A 46 -10.19 4.27 -12.14
CA GLN A 46 -11.19 5.32 -11.92
C GLN A 46 -11.63 5.37 -10.45
N GLU A 47 -11.55 4.24 -9.74
CA GLU A 47 -11.95 4.07 -8.35
C GLU A 47 -11.07 2.99 -7.70
N PHE A 48 -10.58 3.23 -6.48
CA PHE A 48 -9.80 2.25 -5.71
C PHE A 48 -10.61 1.62 -4.58
N LEU A 49 -11.40 2.43 -3.89
CA LEU A 49 -12.15 2.03 -2.71
C LEU A 49 -13.54 2.65 -2.71
N ARG A 50 -14.55 1.84 -2.37
CA ARG A 50 -15.86 2.31 -1.91
C ARG A 50 -15.94 2.19 -0.41
N ILE A 51 -16.48 3.22 0.22
CA ILE A 51 -16.45 3.41 1.67
C ILE A 51 -17.85 3.71 2.14
N ASN A 52 -18.27 3.01 3.19
CA ASN A 52 -19.44 3.36 3.97
C ASN A 52 -19.04 3.39 5.45
N ILE A 53 -19.16 4.56 6.08
CA ILE A 53 -18.89 4.70 7.52
C ILE A 53 -20.21 4.52 8.24
N TYR A 54 -20.30 3.53 9.14
CA TYR A 54 -21.52 3.28 9.90
C TYR A 54 -21.68 4.22 11.09
N GLY A 55 -20.55 4.67 11.65
CA GLY A 55 -20.55 5.62 12.77
C GLY A 55 -19.40 5.42 13.73
N SER A 56 -19.39 6.24 14.78
CA SER A 56 -18.39 6.22 15.84
C SER A 56 -19.01 5.92 17.19
N SER A 57 -18.30 5.13 18.01
CA SER A 57 -18.62 4.95 19.42
C SER A 57 -17.53 5.60 20.28
N SER A 58 -17.96 6.25 21.37
CA SER A 58 -17.07 6.90 22.32
C SER A 58 -17.27 6.30 23.70
N MET A 59 -16.27 5.54 24.15
CA MET A 59 -16.11 5.14 25.55
C MET A 59 -14.90 5.84 26.13
N GLU A 60 -14.86 6.03 27.46
CA GLU A 60 -13.74 6.68 28.15
C GLU A 60 -12.40 6.06 27.71
N ASN A 61 -11.57 6.86 27.01
CA ASN A 61 -10.29 6.47 26.41
C ASN A 61 -10.31 5.34 25.34
N ASN A 62 -11.46 4.99 24.78
CA ASN A 62 -11.57 3.95 23.75
C ASN A 62 -12.60 4.28 22.67
N ASN A 63 -12.28 5.29 21.86
CA ASN A 63 -13.08 5.63 20.68
C ASN A 63 -12.86 4.60 19.57
N THR A 64 -13.94 4.25 18.86
CA THR A 64 -13.86 3.42 17.66
C THR A 64 -14.75 3.96 16.55
N VAL A 65 -14.34 3.76 15.30
CA VAL A 65 -15.14 4.03 14.11
C VAL A 65 -15.34 2.72 13.35
N SER A 66 -16.58 2.45 12.97
CA SER A 66 -16.97 1.27 12.22
C SER A 66 -17.31 1.65 10.78
N GLY A 67 -16.99 0.76 9.85
CA GLY A 67 -17.36 0.95 8.46
C GLY A 67 -17.00 -0.25 7.59
N LYS A 68 -17.43 -0.13 6.34
CA LYS A 68 -17.22 -1.08 5.26
C LYS A 68 -16.40 -0.45 4.16
N PHE A 69 -15.40 -1.19 3.71
CA PHE A 69 -14.46 -0.79 2.67
C PHE A 69 -14.42 -1.89 1.61
N ALA A 70 -14.88 -1.57 0.41
CA ALA A 70 -14.81 -2.44 -0.74
C ALA A 70 -13.63 -2.01 -1.63
N ILE A 71 -12.78 -2.97 -2.02
CA ILE A 71 -11.67 -2.75 -2.94
C ILE A 71 -12.17 -2.99 -4.35
N ILE A 72 -11.90 -2.03 -5.23
CA ILE A 72 -12.41 -2.00 -6.59
C ILE A 72 -11.26 -2.27 -7.58
N ASP A 73 -11.51 -3.12 -8.58
CA ASP A 73 -10.58 -3.37 -9.67
C ASP A 73 -10.66 -2.27 -10.77
N SER A 74 -9.77 -2.35 -11.75
CA SER A 74 -9.71 -1.42 -12.88
C SER A 74 -10.96 -1.39 -13.77
N LYS A 75 -11.89 -2.34 -13.59
CA LYS A 75 -13.16 -2.44 -14.32
C LYS A 75 -14.35 -1.97 -13.49
N GLY A 76 -14.14 -1.58 -12.24
CA GLY A 76 -15.20 -1.14 -11.33
C GLY A 76 -15.86 -2.28 -10.55
N ASN A 77 -15.33 -3.51 -10.65
CA ASN A 77 -15.83 -4.66 -9.90
C ASN A 77 -15.24 -4.67 -8.50
N GLU A 78 -16.04 -5.12 -7.54
CA GLU A 78 -15.57 -5.37 -6.18
C GLU A 78 -14.79 -6.68 -6.10
N ILE A 79 -13.56 -6.62 -5.61
CA ILE A 79 -12.69 -7.81 -5.46
C ILE A 79 -12.56 -8.29 -4.01
N ALA A 80 -12.81 -7.40 -3.05
CA ALA A 80 -12.78 -7.74 -1.63
C ALA A 80 -13.54 -6.71 -0.80
N GLU A 81 -14.15 -7.20 0.28
CA GLU A 81 -14.88 -6.40 1.24
C GLU A 81 -14.26 -6.51 2.63
N ILE A 82 -14.15 -5.39 3.33
CA ILE A 82 -13.62 -5.32 4.68
C ILE A 82 -14.61 -4.54 5.54
N GLU A 83 -15.32 -5.26 6.40
CA GLU A 83 -16.21 -4.69 7.39
C GLU A 83 -15.66 -4.93 8.80
N ARG A 84 -15.36 -3.83 9.52
CA ARG A 84 -14.89 -3.91 10.92
C ARG A 84 -14.92 -2.54 11.60
N SER A 85 -14.49 -2.52 12.85
CA SER A 85 -14.17 -1.30 13.60
C SER A 85 -12.66 -1.08 13.73
N TRP A 86 -12.27 0.18 13.72
CA TRP A 86 -10.91 0.64 14.01
C TRP A 86 -10.92 1.56 15.24
N ARG A 87 -9.85 1.50 16.05
CA ARG A 87 -9.68 2.42 17.18
C ARG A 87 -9.33 3.81 16.66
N GLY A 88 -10.01 4.82 17.17
CA GLY A 88 -9.89 6.21 16.74
C GLY A 88 -11.24 6.92 16.76
N SER A 89 -11.21 8.24 16.61
CA SER A 89 -12.41 9.08 16.41
C SER A 89 -12.71 9.29 14.93
N TYR A 90 -11.71 9.13 14.06
CA TYR A 90 -11.80 9.29 12.61
C TYR A 90 -11.06 8.16 11.91
N LEU A 91 -11.27 8.03 10.60
CA LEU A 91 -10.55 7.08 9.74
C LEU A 91 -9.66 7.81 8.74
N ALA A 92 -8.61 7.13 8.32
CA ALA A 92 -7.76 7.54 7.23
C ALA A 92 -7.34 6.32 6.41
N VAL A 93 -7.09 6.56 5.12
CA VAL A 93 -6.59 5.53 4.19
C VAL A 93 -5.26 5.97 3.64
N GLU A 94 -4.26 5.12 3.76
CA GLU A 94 -2.97 5.30 3.11
C GLU A 94 -2.92 4.58 1.77
N PHE A 95 -2.34 5.24 0.79
CA PHE A 95 -1.99 4.72 -0.52
C PHE A 95 -0.49 4.81 -0.72
N SER A 96 0.06 3.82 -1.42
CA SER A 96 1.44 3.84 -1.88
C SER A 96 1.44 4.12 -3.37
N GLN A 97 2.13 5.17 -3.79
CA GLN A 97 2.33 5.54 -5.18
C GLN A 97 3.75 5.22 -5.60
N LEU A 98 3.90 4.43 -6.65
CA LEU A 98 5.16 4.13 -7.30
C LEU A 98 5.25 4.91 -8.61
N LYS A 99 6.29 5.74 -8.72
CA LYS A 99 6.61 6.48 -9.94
C LYS A 99 7.84 5.86 -10.60
N ILE A 100 7.67 5.35 -11.81
CA ILE A 100 8.79 4.84 -12.64
C ILE A 100 8.69 5.53 -14.00
N ASN A 101 9.72 6.30 -14.35
CA ASN A 101 9.72 7.19 -15.51
C ASN A 101 8.55 8.21 -15.43
N SER A 102 7.66 8.21 -16.43
CA SER A 102 6.45 9.04 -16.48
C SER A 102 5.21 8.33 -15.96
N LYS A 103 5.30 7.03 -15.60
CA LYS A 103 4.14 6.21 -15.22
C LYS A 103 3.93 6.19 -13.72
N PHE A 104 2.66 6.26 -13.32
CA PHE A 104 2.23 6.13 -11.93
C PHE A 104 1.45 4.83 -11.71
N TYR A 105 1.74 4.19 -10.58
CA TYR A 105 1.01 3.04 -10.10
C TYR A 105 0.61 3.32 -8.65
N VAL A 106 -0.68 3.24 -8.35
CA VAL A 106 -1.21 3.52 -7.01
C VAL A 106 -1.79 2.24 -6.42
N PHE A 107 -1.50 2.02 -5.15
CA PHE A 107 -1.91 0.82 -4.42
C PHE A 107 -2.52 1.21 -3.07
N PRO A 108 -3.74 0.74 -2.74
CA PRO A 108 -4.28 0.87 -1.39
C PRO A 108 -3.34 0.17 -0.40
N TYR A 109 -2.85 0.88 0.61
CA TYR A 109 -1.87 0.32 1.55
C TYR A 109 -2.52 -0.11 2.85
N ARG A 110 -3.27 0.80 3.50
CA ARG A 110 -3.80 0.56 4.85
C ARG A 110 -4.98 1.46 5.19
N ILE A 111 -5.93 0.90 5.95
CA ILE A 111 -6.97 1.66 6.67
C ILE A 111 -6.61 1.71 8.14
N TYR A 112 -6.65 2.88 8.77
CA TYR A 112 -6.39 3.03 10.19
C TYR A 112 -7.25 4.13 10.81
N GLY A 113 -7.43 4.06 12.12
CA GLY A 113 -8.13 5.10 12.87
C GLY A 113 -7.15 6.11 13.48
N LYS A 114 -7.61 7.35 13.61
CA LYS A 114 -6.88 8.47 14.20
C LYS A 114 -7.76 9.20 15.21
N ASN A 115 -7.16 9.78 16.25
CA ASN A 115 -7.92 10.47 17.30
C ASN A 115 -8.08 11.97 17.03
N ARG A 116 -7.22 12.53 16.17
CA ARG A 116 -7.22 13.94 15.81
C ARG A 116 -7.30 14.10 14.29
N ILE A 117 -7.78 15.26 13.84
CA ILE A 117 -7.82 15.62 12.42
C ILE A 117 -6.37 15.72 11.89
N ILE A 118 -5.46 16.30 12.68
CA ILE A 118 -4.03 16.37 12.39
C ILE A 118 -3.33 15.12 12.91
N GLU A 119 -2.67 14.38 12.02
CA GLU A 119 -2.07 13.08 12.31
C GLU A 119 -0.83 13.15 13.21
N GLU A 120 -0.74 12.23 14.17
CA GLU A 120 0.51 11.91 14.88
C GLU A 120 1.21 10.69 14.24
N ARG A 121 2.55 10.72 14.15
CA ARG A 121 3.36 9.63 13.57
C ARG A 121 3.11 8.25 14.18
N ALA A 122 2.66 8.19 15.44
CA ALA A 122 2.41 6.94 16.15
C ALA A 122 1.14 6.22 15.67
N GLU A 123 0.12 6.96 15.23
CA GLU A 123 -1.14 6.39 14.73
C GLU A 123 -0.93 5.66 13.38
N ARG A 124 0.06 6.11 12.60
CA ARG A 124 0.54 5.48 11.36
C ARG A 124 1.26 4.15 11.54
N ARG A 125 1.18 3.46 12.68
CA ARG A 125 1.77 2.10 12.85
C ARG A 125 0.73 1.01 13.05
N LYS A 126 -0.54 1.36 13.21
CA LYS A 126 -1.64 0.41 13.45
C LYS A 126 -2.63 0.46 12.29
N GLY A 127 -3.45 -0.57 12.13
CA GLY A 127 -4.50 -0.60 11.12
C GLY A 127 -4.64 -1.93 10.38
N THR A 128 -5.44 -1.90 9.33
CA THR A 128 -5.70 -3.04 8.45
C THR A 128 -4.94 -2.84 7.15
N TYR A 129 -3.89 -3.63 6.94
CA TYR A 129 -3.17 -3.66 5.68
C TYR A 129 -4.05 -4.23 4.56
N LEU A 130 -4.08 -3.53 3.44
CA LEU A 130 -4.96 -3.83 2.31
C LEU A 130 -4.34 -4.80 1.30
N GLU A 131 -3.00 -4.90 1.29
CA GLU A 131 -2.23 -5.74 0.37
C GLU A 131 -2.78 -7.16 0.21
N LYS A 132 -3.10 -7.80 1.34
CA LYS A 132 -3.60 -9.19 1.38
C LYS A 132 -4.98 -9.41 0.75
N TYR A 133 -5.74 -8.35 0.47
CA TYR A 133 -7.08 -8.45 -0.09
C TYR A 133 -7.11 -8.29 -1.62
N TYR A 134 -6.02 -7.82 -2.22
CA TYR A 134 -5.91 -7.71 -3.67
C TYR A 134 -4.66 -8.37 -4.25
N ASN A 135 -3.70 -8.79 -3.42
CA ASN A 135 -2.60 -9.63 -3.86
C ASN A 135 -2.88 -11.09 -3.50
N ASP A 136 -3.09 -11.92 -4.51
CA ASP A 136 -3.41 -13.34 -4.36
C ASP A 136 -2.46 -14.22 -5.17
N TYR A 137 -1.82 -15.20 -4.53
CA TYR A 137 -0.83 -16.13 -5.13
C TYR A 137 0.18 -15.50 -6.12
N GLY A 138 0.70 -14.31 -5.80
CA GLY A 138 1.68 -13.62 -6.67
C GLY A 138 1.06 -12.88 -7.87
N GLN A 139 -0.24 -12.65 -7.83
CA GLN A 139 -1.01 -11.87 -8.79
C GLN A 139 -1.63 -10.66 -8.08
N CYS A 140 -1.72 -9.52 -8.77
CA CYS A 140 -2.42 -8.35 -8.28
C CYS A 140 -3.78 -8.25 -8.97
N MET A 141 -4.83 -8.47 -8.19
CA MET A 141 -6.23 -8.54 -8.62
C MET A 141 -6.83 -7.15 -8.89
N LEU A 142 -6.10 -6.06 -8.64
CA LEU A 142 -6.53 -4.71 -9.00
C LEU A 142 -6.71 -4.52 -10.53
N LEU A 143 -6.11 -5.36 -11.37
CA LEU A 143 -6.40 -5.37 -12.82
C LEU A 143 -7.72 -6.07 -13.16
N GLY A 144 -8.32 -6.80 -12.22
CA GLY A 144 -9.52 -7.60 -12.44
C GLY A 144 -9.24 -8.98 -13.03
N TYR A 145 -10.25 -9.84 -13.01
CA TYR A 145 -10.16 -11.24 -13.47
C TYR A 145 -10.01 -11.38 -14.98
N ASP A 146 -10.50 -10.40 -15.75
CA ASP A 146 -10.43 -10.37 -17.22
C ASP A 146 -9.01 -10.17 -17.75
N SER A 147 -8.09 -9.69 -16.91
CA SER A 147 -6.68 -9.54 -17.28
C SER A 147 -5.96 -10.89 -17.39
N THR A 148 -4.81 -10.91 -18.04
CA THR A 148 -4.01 -12.14 -18.12
C THR A 148 -3.22 -12.37 -16.83
N PHE A 149 -2.90 -13.64 -16.54
CA PHE A 149 -2.00 -13.99 -15.43
C PHE A 149 -0.67 -13.21 -15.49
N GLY A 150 -0.13 -13.04 -16.70
CA GLY A 150 1.13 -12.33 -16.92
C GLY A 150 1.06 -10.85 -16.51
N GLU A 151 -0.04 -10.16 -16.85
CA GLU A 151 -0.26 -8.76 -16.46
C GLU A 151 -0.45 -8.63 -14.95
N ARG A 152 -1.28 -9.47 -14.33
CA ARG A 152 -1.46 -9.47 -12.88
C ARG A 152 -0.17 -9.73 -12.12
N ARG A 153 0.68 -10.61 -12.64
CA ARG A 153 2.01 -10.89 -12.06
C ARG A 153 2.97 -9.71 -12.20
N LYS A 154 2.91 -8.96 -13.30
CA LYS A 154 3.68 -7.72 -13.47
C LYS A 154 3.22 -6.66 -12.48
N LEU A 155 1.91 -6.44 -12.34
CA LEU A 155 1.38 -5.48 -11.38
C LEU A 155 1.69 -5.91 -9.93
N TYR A 156 1.67 -7.21 -9.63
CA TYR A 156 2.08 -7.73 -8.32
C TYR A 156 3.51 -7.35 -7.95
N ARG A 157 4.46 -7.43 -8.89
CA ARG A 157 5.85 -7.01 -8.65
C ARG A 157 5.95 -5.53 -8.32
N LEU A 158 5.20 -4.70 -9.05
CA LEU A 158 5.11 -3.27 -8.79
C LEU A 158 4.49 -2.99 -7.41
N ALA A 159 3.41 -3.69 -7.05
CA ALA A 159 2.76 -3.56 -5.75
C ALA A 159 3.70 -3.95 -4.59
N VAL A 160 4.40 -5.09 -4.70
CA VAL A 160 5.35 -5.56 -3.69
C VAL A 160 6.46 -4.54 -3.43
N PHE A 161 6.97 -3.92 -4.50
CA PHE A 161 8.01 -2.90 -4.41
C PHE A 161 7.47 -1.57 -3.84
N ALA A 162 6.30 -1.13 -4.30
CA ALA A 162 5.63 0.07 -3.79
C ALA A 162 5.38 -0.04 -2.28
N LEU A 163 4.76 -1.14 -1.85
CA LEU A 163 4.33 -1.36 -0.47
C LEU A 163 5.47 -1.76 0.47
N GLN A 164 6.70 -1.90 -0.07
CA GLN A 164 7.89 -2.36 0.66
C GLN A 164 7.65 -3.65 1.46
N LYS A 165 6.87 -4.58 0.89
CA LYS A 165 6.54 -5.86 1.54
C LYS A 165 7.81 -6.62 1.96
N TYR A 166 8.83 -6.50 1.12
CA TYR A 166 10.18 -6.92 1.44
C TYR A 166 11.08 -5.68 1.47
N PRO A 167 11.86 -5.47 2.55
CA PRO A 167 12.70 -4.29 2.69
C PRO A 167 13.72 -4.25 1.56
N SER A 168 13.66 -3.20 0.76
CA SER A 168 14.59 -2.91 -0.33
C SER A 168 14.76 -1.40 -0.44
N ILE A 169 15.87 -0.97 -1.03
CA ILE A 169 16.08 0.46 -1.30
C ILE A 169 15.13 0.86 -2.42
N ASN A 170 14.19 1.76 -2.13
CA ASN A 170 13.18 2.21 -3.09
C ASN A 170 13.66 3.38 -3.96
N PHE A 171 14.88 3.90 -3.74
CA PHE A 171 15.49 5.03 -4.45
C PHE A 171 14.58 6.27 -4.58
N GLY A 172 13.67 6.50 -3.63
CA GLY A 172 12.71 7.60 -3.69
C GLY A 172 11.63 7.46 -4.78
N LEU A 173 11.49 6.29 -5.38
CA LEU A 173 10.44 6.02 -6.39
C LEU A 173 9.04 5.88 -5.77
N THR A 174 8.98 5.57 -4.48
CA THR A 174 7.73 5.36 -3.75
C THR A 174 7.43 6.56 -2.86
N THR A 175 6.21 7.09 -2.98
CA THR A 175 5.64 8.10 -2.07
C THR A 175 4.36 7.57 -1.46
N ASN A 176 4.14 7.80 -0.17
CA ASN A 176 2.89 7.42 0.50
C ASN A 176 2.00 8.65 0.66
N TYR A 177 0.71 8.48 0.39
CA TYR A 177 -0.31 9.51 0.50
C TYR A 177 -1.37 9.06 1.49
N THR A 178 -1.87 10.00 2.30
CA THR A 178 -2.97 9.73 3.20
C THR A 178 -4.20 10.52 2.77
N VAL A 179 -5.32 9.81 2.70
CA VAL A 179 -6.65 10.37 2.46
C VAL A 179 -7.38 10.40 3.81
N ASP A 180 -7.76 11.59 4.24
CA ASP A 180 -8.52 11.81 5.48
C ASP A 180 -10.02 11.59 5.25
N LEU A 181 -10.64 10.73 6.06
CA LEU A 181 -12.07 10.46 6.00
C LEU A 181 -12.87 11.19 7.10
N SER A 182 -12.24 12.07 7.88
CA SER A 182 -12.91 12.82 8.96
C SER A 182 -14.11 13.65 8.49
N GLY A 183 -14.13 14.06 7.21
CA GLY A 183 -15.26 14.78 6.60
C GLY A 183 -16.38 13.90 6.05
N CYS A 184 -16.22 12.57 6.03
CA CYS A 184 -17.22 11.64 5.53
C CYS A 184 -18.35 11.46 6.56
N LYS A 185 -19.60 11.59 6.11
CA LYS A 185 -20.78 11.44 6.98
C LYS A 185 -21.15 9.96 7.15
N PRO A 186 -21.68 9.56 8.31
CA PRO A 186 -22.21 8.22 8.49
C PRO A 186 -23.33 7.87 7.50
N ASP A 187 -23.47 6.59 7.19
CA ASP A 187 -24.49 5.99 6.31
C ASP A 187 -24.50 6.53 4.87
N LYS A 188 -23.40 7.14 4.45
CA LYS A 188 -23.18 7.60 3.08
C LYS A 188 -22.08 6.79 2.39
N TYR A 189 -22.24 6.62 1.09
CA TYR A 189 -21.26 5.97 0.25
C TYR A 189 -20.28 6.98 -0.35
N TYR A 190 -19.00 6.67 -0.27
CA TYR A 190 -17.93 7.48 -0.83
C TYR A 190 -17.02 6.61 -1.70
N SER A 191 -16.52 7.17 -2.79
CA SER A 191 -15.46 6.59 -3.62
C SER A 191 -14.16 7.35 -3.43
N ILE A 192 -13.03 6.64 -3.31
CA ILE A 192 -11.69 7.23 -3.45
C ILE A 192 -11.15 6.94 -4.85
N SER A 193 -10.80 8.00 -5.57
CA SER A 193 -10.14 7.94 -6.87
C SER A 193 -8.82 8.73 -6.86
N CYS A 194 -7.97 8.50 -7.87
CA CYS A 194 -6.76 9.28 -8.09
C CYS A 194 -6.83 9.89 -9.49
N LYS A 195 -6.60 11.19 -9.59
CA LYS A 195 -6.52 11.90 -10.87
C LYS A 195 -5.17 11.64 -11.53
N SER A 196 -5.08 11.95 -12.83
CA SER A 196 -3.84 11.86 -13.61
C SER A 196 -2.70 12.75 -13.09
N ASN A 197 -3.01 13.79 -12.31
CA ASN A 197 -2.03 14.64 -11.64
C ASN A 197 -1.50 14.04 -10.32
N GLY A 198 -1.97 12.85 -9.91
CA GLY A 198 -1.61 12.19 -8.65
C GLY A 198 -2.40 12.66 -7.43
N GLU A 199 -3.41 13.52 -7.61
CA GLU A 199 -4.28 14.00 -6.54
C GLU A 199 -5.37 12.97 -6.22
N PHE A 200 -5.53 12.64 -4.94
CA PHE A 200 -6.64 11.80 -4.47
C PHE A 200 -7.91 12.64 -4.28
N VAL A 201 -9.04 12.10 -4.74
CA VAL A 201 -10.35 12.73 -4.60
C VAL A 201 -11.30 11.77 -3.91
N ILE A 202 -12.06 12.31 -2.96
CA ILE A 202 -13.20 11.63 -2.33
C ILE A 202 -14.46 12.19 -2.99
N SER A 203 -15.30 11.31 -3.55
CA SER A 203 -16.61 11.69 -4.12
C SER A 203 -17.70 10.95 -3.37
N GLU A 204 -18.79 11.63 -3.03
CA GLU A 204 -20.02 11.00 -2.52
C GLU A 204 -20.74 10.33 -3.70
N LEU A 205 -21.20 9.10 -3.51
CA LEU A 205 -21.89 8.28 -4.52
C LEU A 205 -23.42 8.43 -4.44
#